data_AF-A0A8X8B359-F1
#
_entry.id   AF-A0A8X8B359-F1
#
_cell.length_a   1.000
_cell.length_b   1.000
_cell.length_c   1.000
_cell.angle_alpha   90.00
_cell.angle_beta   90.00
_cell.angle_gamma   90.00
#
_symmetry.space_group_name_H-M   'P 1'
#
loop_
_entity.id
_entity.type
_entity.pdbx_description
1 polymer ?
#
loop_
_entity_poly.entity_id
_entity_poly.type
_entity_poly.pdbx_seq_one_letter_code
_entity_poly.pdbx_strand_id
1 'polypeptide(L)'
;MDQIESVEYNGFETTNGTDHGWKKVVYPKRNRKQKPSDQTTTKTAANGTSGASSNGGDNVFRSLEEKAEDRHRRILAAKKAADDSDDSDPARSKRRSNGYGDEGYGFDDSDGEKENSKAEVAKKPKVKKEKKPKVTLAEAADKIDASNLEAFLLEASESYASQPEIQLMRFADYFGRALSGVSSSHFPWVKTFKESPLSKLIDIPLSHIPEAVCKTSADWINQRPIEALGKFVLWALDCILADLAVQQGSAKGGKKGAQQHATSKSQVAIFVTVAMVLRRKPDALTNVLPTLRENPKYQGQDKLPVIVWMMAQASQGDITVGLYCWAHNLLPVVSSKSYNPQSRDLILQLVERILSNPKARTILVNGAVRKGERLIPPPSFEILMRLTFPASSARVKATERFEAIYPLLKEVSLAGVPGSKAMKQVTQQIFTSALKAAGEGNAGLAKEAAAVTIWAITQNVDCCKHWENLYNENLEASVTVLKKLIDEWKERSVKLSPADTLTLNRTMKSLRLKNEEALEGGANGARLSLYKDADKSCKVISGKLSSGSGVIKGVAIVAVLAAAGAAALSANPEAITELKEQVESWDLNRFTESVMTAFKN
;
A
#
# COMPACT_ATOMS: atom_id res chain seq x y z
N MET A 1 48.00 8.46 40.06
CA MET A 1 47.92 9.29 38.84
C MET A 1 46.45 9.36 38.46
N ASP A 2 45.80 10.30 39.14
CA ASP A 2 44.63 11.16 38.84
C ASP A 2 43.43 10.48 38.14
N GLN A 3 42.34 10.05 38.80
CA GLN A 3 41.29 10.74 39.60
C GLN A 3 40.55 11.89 38.88
N ILE A 4 39.27 11.64 38.48
CA ILE A 4 38.00 12.20 39.01
C ILE A 4 37.75 13.63 38.44
N GLU A 5 36.64 13.97 37.78
CA GLU A 5 35.34 14.23 38.42
C GLU A 5 34.20 14.45 37.41
N SER A 6 33.02 13.97 37.80
CA SER A 6 31.69 14.26 37.28
C SER A 6 31.11 15.52 37.92
N VAL A 7 30.40 16.40 37.20
CA VAL A 7 29.34 17.24 37.80
C VAL A 7 28.19 17.49 36.81
N GLU A 8 26.99 17.36 37.36
CA GLU A 8 25.66 17.53 36.79
C GLU A 8 25.18 19.01 36.72
N TYR A 9 24.01 19.17 36.07
CA TYR A 9 22.83 19.93 36.53
C TYR A 9 22.57 21.37 36.03
N ASN A 10 21.42 21.45 35.33
CA ASN A 10 20.32 22.43 35.40
C ASN A 10 20.50 23.94 35.18
N GLY A 11 19.52 24.50 34.46
CA GLY A 11 18.98 25.83 34.78
C GLY A 11 18.52 26.65 33.58
N PHE A 12 17.20 26.65 33.33
CA PHE A 12 16.50 27.68 32.57
C PHE A 12 16.63 29.04 33.28
N GLU A 13 16.95 30.12 32.56
CA GLU A 13 16.26 31.40 32.74
C GLU A 13 16.49 32.38 31.57
N THR A 14 15.42 33.10 31.28
CA THR A 14 15.19 34.05 30.19
C THR A 14 15.76 35.44 30.48
N THR A 15 16.39 36.09 29.49
CA THR A 15 16.43 37.57 29.41
C THR A 15 16.34 38.07 27.95
N ASN A 16 15.61 39.17 27.78
CA ASN A 16 15.18 39.82 26.53
C ASN A 16 16.24 40.76 25.91
N GLY A 17 16.09 41.02 24.61
CA GLY A 17 16.56 42.23 23.88
C GLY A 17 18.03 42.17 23.44
N THR A 18 18.46 42.63 22.25
CA THR A 18 17.87 43.52 21.26
C THR A 18 18.70 43.40 19.97
N ASP A 19 18.02 43.34 18.84
CA ASP A 19 18.33 43.96 17.53
C ASP A 19 19.77 44.00 17.00
N HIS A 20 20.05 43.37 15.84
CA HIS A 20 20.95 43.91 14.78
C HIS A 20 20.82 43.13 13.44
N GLY A 21 20.02 43.67 12.51
CA GLY A 21 20.42 43.96 11.13
C GLY A 21 20.66 42.82 10.12
N TRP A 22 19.64 42.45 9.35
CA TRP A 22 19.81 41.73 8.07
C TRP A 22 20.36 42.67 6.97
N LYS A 23 21.54 42.34 6.41
CA LYS A 23 22.13 43.05 5.25
C LYS A 23 21.78 42.34 3.93
N LYS A 24 21.10 43.08 3.05
CA LYS A 24 20.71 42.70 1.68
C LYS A 24 21.93 42.80 0.75
N VAL A 25 22.38 41.68 0.17
CA VAL A 25 23.44 41.66 -0.85
C VAL A 25 22.79 41.73 -2.24
N VAL A 26 23.05 42.82 -2.95
CA VAL A 26 22.63 43.05 -4.35
C VAL A 26 23.86 42.92 -5.24
N TYR A 27 23.84 42.02 -6.22
CA TYR A 27 24.85 41.96 -7.28
C TYR A 27 24.38 42.78 -8.51
N PRO A 28 25.22 43.67 -9.07
CA PRO A 28 24.88 44.40 -10.29
C PRO A 28 25.12 43.55 -11.55
N LYS A 29 24.10 43.52 -12.42
CA LYS A 29 24.14 42.95 -13.78
C LYS A 29 25.07 43.76 -14.69
N ARG A 30 25.94 43.09 -15.44
CA ARG A 30 26.74 43.69 -16.53
C ARG A 30 26.36 43.06 -17.87
N ASN A 31 25.83 43.87 -18.78
CA ASN A 31 25.59 43.53 -20.19
C ASN A 31 26.90 43.67 -21.01
N ARG A 32 27.20 42.75 -21.93
CA ARG A 32 28.04 43.07 -23.10
C ARG A 32 27.72 42.18 -24.31
N LYS A 33 27.72 42.83 -25.48
CA LYS A 33 27.31 42.41 -26.83
C LYS A 33 28.30 41.42 -27.51
N GLN A 34 27.78 40.65 -28.50
CA GLN A 34 28.51 39.90 -29.57
C GLN A 34 29.29 40.87 -30.50
N LYS A 35 30.34 40.55 -31.31
CA LYS A 35 30.70 39.42 -32.23
C LYS A 35 32.17 39.71 -32.78
N PRO A 36 32.77 39.07 -33.84
CA PRO A 36 33.51 37.76 -33.95
C PRO A 36 34.95 37.82 -34.60
N SER A 37 35.49 36.62 -34.95
CA SER A 37 36.64 36.23 -35.82
C SER A 37 38.02 36.06 -35.12
N ASP A 38 38.92 35.12 -35.45
CA ASP A 38 39.04 34.13 -36.53
C ASP A 38 40.00 32.96 -36.15
N GLN A 39 40.10 31.96 -37.04
CA GLN A 39 40.79 30.65 -37.06
C GLN A 39 42.28 30.62 -36.56
N THR A 40 42.93 29.52 -36.14
CA THR A 40 43.37 28.38 -36.98
C THR A 40 44.06 27.26 -36.14
N THR A 41 43.76 25.99 -36.48
CA THR A 41 44.58 24.73 -36.48
C THR A 41 45.52 24.31 -35.33
N THR A 42 45.32 23.08 -34.81
CA THR A 42 46.24 21.92 -34.99
C THR A 42 45.60 20.60 -34.52
N LYS A 43 45.88 19.52 -35.26
CA LYS A 43 45.37 18.14 -35.11
C LYS A 43 46.34 17.28 -34.29
N THR A 44 45.84 16.35 -33.47
CA THR A 44 46.24 14.91 -33.49
C THR A 44 45.33 14.06 -32.59
N ALA A 45 45.18 12.78 -32.97
CA ALA A 45 44.04 11.89 -32.71
C ALA A 45 44.11 11.06 -31.42
N ALA A 46 42.94 10.65 -30.89
CA ALA A 46 42.57 9.23 -30.68
C ALA A 46 41.15 9.03 -30.10
N ASN A 47 40.40 8.13 -30.77
CA ASN A 47 39.23 7.33 -30.39
C ASN A 47 37.92 7.96 -29.91
N GLY A 48 36.91 7.80 -30.78
CA GLY A 48 35.58 8.38 -30.68
C GLY A 48 34.57 7.54 -29.92
N THR A 49 33.80 8.23 -29.09
CA THR A 49 32.43 7.87 -28.74
C THR A 49 31.67 9.17 -28.49
N SER A 50 30.40 9.18 -28.90
CA SER A 50 29.35 10.20 -28.70
C SER A 50 29.13 11.23 -29.81
N GLY A 51 27.86 11.27 -30.24
CA GLY A 51 27.09 12.50 -30.31
C GLY A 51 27.37 13.44 -31.48
N ALA A 52 26.57 13.31 -32.54
CA ALA A 52 26.24 14.45 -33.38
C ALA A 52 24.73 14.74 -33.24
N SER A 53 24.45 15.75 -32.43
CA SER A 53 23.22 16.54 -32.51
C SER A 53 23.10 17.10 -33.92
N SER A 54 22.07 16.69 -34.66
CA SER A 54 21.58 17.46 -35.80
C SER A 54 20.54 18.46 -35.29
N ASN A 55 20.88 19.73 -35.41
CA ASN A 55 19.94 20.83 -35.39
C ASN A 55 18.95 20.64 -36.55
N GLY A 56 17.75 20.17 -36.20
CA GLY A 56 16.65 19.98 -37.12
C GLY A 56 15.45 19.55 -36.30
N GLY A 57 14.71 20.54 -35.78
CA GLY A 57 13.46 20.32 -35.08
C GLY A 57 12.40 19.84 -36.05
N ASP A 58 12.49 18.57 -36.46
CA ASP A 58 11.39 17.86 -37.09
C ASP A 58 11.35 16.41 -36.59
N ASN A 59 10.15 16.05 -36.15
CA ASN A 59 9.80 14.81 -35.49
C ASN A 59 10.29 13.57 -36.28
N VAL A 60 11.36 12.93 -35.80
CA VAL A 60 11.89 11.66 -36.34
C VAL A 60 10.81 10.55 -36.39
N PHE A 61 9.79 10.65 -35.53
CA PHE A 61 8.67 9.70 -35.48
C PHE A 61 7.46 10.10 -36.34
N ARG A 62 7.41 11.30 -36.94
CA ARG A 62 6.24 11.75 -37.72
C ARG A 62 6.04 10.96 -39.00
N SER A 63 7.13 10.59 -39.69
CA SER A 63 7.04 9.74 -40.88
C SER A 63 6.60 8.31 -40.56
N LEU A 64 6.96 7.79 -39.38
CA LEU A 64 6.47 6.52 -38.87
C LEU A 64 4.99 6.61 -38.46
N GLU A 65 4.58 7.74 -37.88
CA GLU A 65 3.21 8.02 -37.46
C GLU A 65 2.26 8.20 -38.65
N GLU A 66 2.67 8.93 -39.69
CA GLU A 66 1.91 9.03 -40.95
C GLU A 66 1.76 7.68 -41.64
N LYS A 67 2.81 6.85 -41.65
CA LYS A 67 2.74 5.49 -42.22
C LYS A 67 1.83 4.57 -41.42
N ALA A 68 1.83 4.67 -40.09
CA ALA A 68 0.91 3.91 -39.25
C ALA A 68 -0.54 4.37 -39.45
N GLU A 69 -0.79 5.68 -39.50
CA GLU A 69 -2.12 6.24 -39.75
C GLU A 69 -2.67 5.88 -41.14
N ASP A 70 -1.80 5.82 -42.16
CA ASP A 70 -2.20 5.40 -43.51
C ASP A 70 -2.52 3.90 -43.57
N ARG A 71 -1.76 3.05 -42.86
CA ARG A 71 -2.10 1.62 -42.72
C ARG A 71 -3.42 1.41 -41.99
N HIS A 72 -3.64 2.12 -40.89
CA HIS A 72 -4.88 2.06 -40.12
C HIS A 72 -6.09 2.49 -40.98
N ARG A 73 -5.93 3.54 -41.78
CA ARG A 73 -6.97 3.99 -42.71
C ARG A 73 -7.29 2.95 -43.78
N ARG A 74 -6.29 2.25 -44.31
CA ARG A 74 -6.47 1.17 -45.30
C ARG A 74 -7.19 -0.05 -44.70
N ILE A 75 -6.90 -0.41 -43.45
CA ILE A 75 -7.57 -1.50 -42.75
C ILE A 75 -9.05 -1.16 -42.50
N LEU A 76 -9.34 0.06 -42.04
CA LEU A 76 -10.72 0.52 -41.87
C LEU A 76 -11.49 0.57 -43.20
N ALA A 77 -10.83 0.98 -44.28
CA ALA A 77 -11.42 0.97 -45.62
C ALA A 77 -11.69 -0.47 -46.12
N ALA A 78 -10.78 -1.41 -45.87
CA ALA A 78 -10.95 -2.81 -46.24
C ALA A 78 -12.08 -3.48 -45.45
N LYS A 79 -12.22 -3.17 -44.15
CA LYS A 79 -13.32 -3.68 -43.32
C LYS A 79 -14.67 -3.14 -43.78
N LYS A 80 -14.74 -1.85 -44.12
CA LYS A 80 -15.95 -1.24 -44.68
C LYS A 80 -16.33 -1.82 -46.06
N ALA A 81 -15.34 -2.12 -46.90
CA ALA A 81 -15.56 -2.76 -48.19
C ALA A 81 -15.99 -4.24 -48.07
N ALA A 82 -15.61 -4.93 -46.99
CA ALA A 82 -16.07 -6.28 -46.72
C ALA A 82 -17.54 -6.30 -46.26
N ASP A 83 -17.94 -5.34 -45.42
CA ASP A 83 -19.33 -5.18 -44.97
C ASP A 83 -20.30 -4.79 -46.12
N ASP A 84 -19.82 -4.08 -47.15
CA ASP A 84 -20.61 -3.73 -48.35
C ASP A 84 -20.70 -4.88 -49.38
N SER A 85 -20.01 -6.00 -49.17
CA SER A 85 -19.92 -7.13 -50.12
C SER A 85 -20.75 -8.37 -49.76
N ASP A 86 -21.44 -8.35 -48.62
CA ASP A 86 -22.28 -9.45 -48.14
C ASP A 86 -23.77 -9.06 -48.15
N ASP A 87 -24.27 -8.60 -49.31
CA ASP A 87 -25.70 -8.60 -49.57
C ASP A 87 -25.97 -9.03 -51.02
N SER A 88 -26.40 -10.27 -51.17
CA SER A 88 -26.94 -10.81 -52.42
C SER A 88 -28.46 -10.60 -52.43
N ASP A 89 -28.87 -9.55 -53.13
CA ASP A 89 -30.24 -9.15 -53.52
C ASP A 89 -30.96 -10.29 -54.30
N PRO A 90 -32.31 -10.39 -54.34
CA PRO A 90 -33.08 -9.49 -55.22
C PRO A 90 -34.52 -9.13 -54.75
N ALA A 91 -34.92 -7.84 -54.85
CA ALA A 91 -36.18 -7.45 -55.54
C ALA A 91 -36.49 -5.93 -55.56
N ARG A 92 -36.20 -5.29 -56.72
CA ARG A 92 -37.16 -4.60 -57.61
C ARG A 92 -38.27 -3.72 -56.98
N SER A 93 -38.15 -2.38 -57.08
CA SER A 93 -39.20 -1.54 -57.68
C SER A 93 -38.72 -0.17 -58.18
N LYS A 94 -39.21 0.21 -59.37
CA LYS A 94 -39.02 1.48 -60.08
C LYS A 94 -39.82 2.63 -59.45
N ARG A 95 -39.28 3.86 -59.42
CA ARG A 95 -40.00 5.05 -59.92
C ARG A 95 -39.09 6.25 -60.18
N ARG A 96 -39.28 6.88 -61.34
CA ARG A 96 -38.69 8.13 -61.85
C ARG A 96 -39.39 9.36 -61.24
N SER A 97 -38.71 10.51 -61.12
CA SER A 97 -39.07 11.74 -61.86
C SER A 97 -38.03 12.86 -61.72
N ASN A 98 -37.85 13.58 -62.83
CA ASN A 98 -37.02 14.76 -63.09
C ASN A 98 -37.32 15.98 -62.20
N GLY A 99 -36.35 16.92 -62.16
CA GLY A 99 -36.56 18.34 -61.87
C GLY A 99 -35.33 19.17 -62.22
N TYR A 100 -35.37 19.83 -63.37
CA TYR A 100 -34.38 20.78 -63.91
C TYR A 100 -34.38 22.12 -63.12
N GLY A 101 -33.26 22.84 -63.16
CA GLY A 101 -33.14 24.21 -62.67
C GLY A 101 -31.73 24.77 -62.88
N ASP A 102 -31.39 24.99 -64.15
CA ASP A 102 -30.21 25.72 -64.64
C ASP A 102 -30.67 27.12 -65.06
N GLU A 103 -30.07 28.17 -64.49
CA GLU A 103 -30.11 29.53 -65.02
C GLU A 103 -28.78 30.22 -64.70
N GLY A 104 -27.95 30.39 -65.74
CA GLY A 104 -26.73 31.17 -65.71
C GLY A 104 -26.81 32.41 -66.59
N TYR A 105 -26.20 33.51 -66.15
CA TYR A 105 -25.73 34.66 -66.93
C TYR A 105 -24.68 35.36 -66.02
N GLY A 106 -23.52 35.89 -66.42
CA GLY A 106 -22.88 36.11 -67.72
C GLY A 106 -21.69 37.08 -67.48
N PHE A 107 -20.52 36.66 -67.94
CA PHE A 107 -19.30 37.39 -68.37
C PHE A 107 -19.22 38.94 -68.23
N ASP A 108 -18.11 39.46 -67.68
CA ASP A 108 -17.28 40.45 -68.40
C ASP A 108 -15.83 40.48 -67.87
N ASP A 109 -14.89 40.57 -68.81
CA ASP A 109 -13.43 40.63 -68.71
C ASP A 109 -12.98 42.10 -68.90
N SER A 110 -11.92 42.57 -68.24
CA SER A 110 -10.87 43.37 -68.90
C SER A 110 -9.70 43.72 -67.96
N ASP A 111 -8.51 43.60 -68.55
CA ASP A 111 -7.15 43.91 -68.08
C ASP A 111 -6.87 45.38 -67.70
N GLY A 112 -5.77 45.60 -66.96
CA GLY A 112 -5.12 46.91 -66.82
C GLY A 112 -4.02 46.98 -65.76
N GLU A 113 -2.87 47.57 -66.13
CA GLU A 113 -1.54 47.40 -65.54
C GLU A 113 -1.20 48.22 -64.26
N LYS A 114 -0.01 47.91 -63.73
CA LYS A 114 0.77 48.48 -62.62
C LYS A 114 0.77 50.01 -62.50
N GLU A 115 0.70 50.52 -61.26
CA GLU A 115 1.77 51.37 -60.69
C GLU A 115 1.68 51.55 -59.16
N ASN A 116 2.79 52.01 -58.62
CA ASN A 116 3.31 51.91 -57.25
C ASN A 116 2.69 52.96 -56.28
N SER A 117 2.44 52.61 -55.00
CA SER A 117 2.71 53.45 -53.80
C SER A 117 2.05 52.98 -52.48
N LYS A 118 2.89 52.87 -51.44
CA LYS A 118 2.63 53.10 -49.99
C LYS A 118 1.57 52.27 -49.22
N ALA A 119 2.11 51.27 -48.51
CA ALA A 119 1.87 50.93 -47.10
C ALA A 119 0.62 51.48 -46.39
N GLU A 120 -0.34 50.60 -46.14
CA GLU A 120 -0.96 50.45 -44.81
C GLU A 120 -1.40 49.00 -44.62
N VAL A 121 -0.89 48.35 -43.57
CA VAL A 121 -1.08 46.91 -43.31
C VAL A 121 -2.49 46.68 -42.76
N ALA A 122 -3.45 46.44 -43.65
CA ALA A 122 -4.77 45.94 -43.30
C ALA A 122 -4.67 44.46 -42.86
N LYS A 123 -5.21 44.18 -41.68
CA LYS A 123 -5.25 42.85 -41.05
C LYS A 123 -5.87 41.79 -41.97
N LYS A 124 -5.11 40.76 -42.33
CA LYS A 124 -5.66 39.51 -42.87
C LYS A 124 -6.69 38.92 -41.87
N PRO A 125 -7.90 38.51 -42.31
CA PRO A 125 -8.86 37.87 -41.43
C PRO A 125 -8.29 36.53 -40.98
N LYS A 126 -8.15 36.36 -39.66
CA LYS A 126 -7.89 35.05 -39.05
C LYS A 126 -9.03 34.13 -39.46
N VAL A 127 -8.71 33.10 -40.25
CA VAL A 127 -9.52 31.89 -40.36
C VAL A 127 -9.84 31.46 -38.92
N LYS A 128 -11.13 31.52 -38.56
CA LYS A 128 -11.62 30.95 -37.29
C LYS A 128 -11.23 29.49 -37.32
N LYS A 129 -10.22 29.11 -36.52
CA LYS A 129 -10.11 27.73 -36.04
C LYS A 129 -11.47 27.40 -35.45
N GLU A 130 -12.19 26.46 -36.07
CA GLU A 130 -13.37 25.87 -35.47
C GLU A 130 -12.97 25.46 -34.05
N LYS A 131 -13.57 26.12 -33.06
CA LYS A 131 -13.39 25.72 -31.66
C LYS A 131 -14.01 24.33 -31.60
N LYS A 132 -13.16 23.30 -31.49
CA LYS A 132 -13.63 21.95 -31.15
C LYS A 132 -14.65 22.08 -30.02
N PRO A 133 -15.86 21.49 -30.14
CA PRO A 133 -16.84 21.52 -29.06
C PRO A 133 -16.15 21.07 -27.77
N LYS A 134 -16.35 21.82 -26.68
CA LYS A 134 -15.93 21.36 -25.36
C LYS A 134 -16.92 20.29 -24.94
N VAL A 135 -16.49 19.05 -25.00
CA VAL A 135 -17.30 17.87 -24.75
C VAL A 135 -17.03 17.39 -23.33
N THR A 136 -18.06 16.91 -22.64
CA THR A 136 -17.92 16.32 -21.30
C THR A 136 -17.13 15.00 -21.38
N LEU A 137 -16.65 14.50 -20.24
CA LEU A 137 -15.93 13.22 -20.22
C LEU A 137 -16.79 12.05 -20.73
N ALA A 138 -18.05 11.98 -20.30
CA ALA A 138 -18.99 10.92 -20.73
C ALA A 138 -19.20 10.95 -22.25
N GLU A 139 -19.56 12.10 -22.82
CA GLU A 139 -19.79 12.25 -24.26
C GLU A 139 -18.54 11.98 -25.12
N ALA A 140 -17.35 12.22 -24.59
CA ALA A 140 -16.09 11.89 -25.28
C ALA A 140 -15.78 10.39 -25.18
N ALA A 141 -16.08 9.77 -24.02
CA ALA A 141 -15.85 8.36 -23.77
C ALA A 141 -16.84 7.45 -24.52
N ASP A 142 -18.10 7.89 -24.69
CA ASP A 142 -19.13 7.17 -25.47
C ASP A 142 -18.74 7.00 -26.95
N LYS A 143 -17.83 7.83 -27.45
CA LYS A 143 -17.32 7.75 -28.83
C LYS A 143 -16.16 6.76 -28.99
N ILE A 144 -15.68 6.17 -27.89
CA ILE A 144 -14.61 5.18 -27.94
C ILE A 144 -15.22 3.85 -28.34
N ASP A 145 -14.91 3.40 -29.55
CA ASP A 145 -15.29 2.08 -30.03
C ASP A 145 -14.29 1.02 -29.57
N ALA A 146 -14.80 -0.06 -28.96
CA ALA A 146 -14.01 -1.15 -28.42
C ALA A 146 -13.28 -1.95 -29.52
N SER A 147 -13.88 -2.11 -30.70
CA SER A 147 -13.27 -2.83 -31.82
C SER A 147 -12.08 -2.05 -32.40
N ASN A 148 -12.24 -0.74 -32.54
CA ASN A 148 -11.17 0.16 -32.96
C ASN A 148 -10.03 0.19 -31.95
N LEU A 149 -10.34 0.17 -30.64
CA LEU A 149 -9.32 0.04 -29.60
C LEU A 149 -8.58 -1.29 -29.73
N GLU A 150 -9.28 -2.40 -29.87
CA GLU A 150 -8.67 -3.74 -30.00
C GLU A 150 -7.71 -3.80 -31.19
N ALA A 151 -8.16 -3.35 -32.37
CA ALA A 151 -7.33 -3.30 -33.57
C ALA A 151 -6.07 -2.44 -33.38
N PHE A 152 -6.21 -1.27 -32.72
CA PHE A 152 -5.07 -0.41 -32.40
C PHE A 152 -4.08 -1.09 -31.45
N LEU A 153 -4.58 -1.80 -30.42
CA LEU A 153 -3.73 -2.48 -29.45
C LEU A 153 -3.02 -3.69 -30.05
N LEU A 154 -3.64 -4.40 -30.98
CA LEU A 154 -3.00 -5.46 -31.76
C LEU A 154 -1.87 -4.91 -32.62
N GLU A 155 -2.12 -3.85 -33.40
CA GLU A 155 -1.07 -3.21 -34.21
C GLU A 155 0.09 -2.69 -33.34
N ALA A 156 -0.22 -2.08 -32.19
CA ALA A 156 0.80 -1.58 -31.27
C ALA A 156 1.61 -2.72 -30.65
N SER A 157 0.96 -3.83 -30.28
CA SER A 157 1.63 -5.05 -29.80
C SER A 157 2.59 -5.63 -30.83
N GLU A 158 2.18 -5.70 -32.10
CA GLU A 158 3.02 -6.23 -33.19
C GLU A 158 4.17 -5.28 -33.53
N SER A 159 3.87 -3.99 -33.71
CA SER A 159 4.85 -2.98 -34.13
C SER A 159 5.95 -2.77 -33.08
N TYR A 160 5.64 -3.00 -31.80
CA TYR A 160 6.55 -2.78 -30.69
C TYR A 160 6.74 -4.05 -29.86
N ALA A 161 6.75 -5.23 -30.48
CA ALA A 161 6.78 -6.53 -29.79
C ALA A 161 7.88 -6.66 -28.72
N SER A 162 9.07 -6.11 -28.97
CA SER A 162 10.22 -6.13 -28.04
C SER A 162 10.27 -4.95 -27.05
N GLN A 163 9.30 -4.04 -27.10
CA GLN A 163 9.32 -2.77 -26.36
C GLN A 163 8.00 -2.56 -25.59
N PRO A 164 7.76 -3.33 -24.51
CA PRO A 164 6.49 -3.29 -23.78
C PRO A 164 6.19 -1.92 -23.16
N GLU A 165 7.22 -1.13 -22.82
CA GLU A 165 7.04 0.25 -22.37
C GLU A 165 6.43 1.13 -23.46
N ILE A 166 6.88 1.00 -24.71
CA ILE A 166 6.32 1.78 -25.83
C ILE A 166 4.88 1.38 -26.11
N GLN A 167 4.56 0.08 -26.02
CA GLN A 167 3.17 -0.39 -26.16
C GLN A 167 2.24 0.29 -25.15
N LEU A 168 2.66 0.41 -23.89
CA LEU A 168 1.89 1.07 -22.83
C LEU A 168 1.77 2.59 -23.06
N MET A 169 2.82 3.23 -23.60
CA MET A 169 2.75 4.63 -24.03
C MET A 169 1.75 4.82 -25.16
N ARG A 170 1.74 3.93 -26.16
CA ARG A 170 0.75 3.95 -27.27
C ARG A 170 -0.67 3.75 -26.77
N PHE A 171 -0.87 2.86 -25.79
CA PHE A 171 -2.15 2.70 -25.10
C PHE A 171 -2.61 4.02 -24.47
N ALA A 172 -1.74 4.73 -23.75
CA ALA A 172 -2.08 6.06 -23.21
C ALA A 172 -2.34 7.10 -24.32
N ASP A 173 -1.59 7.07 -25.41
CA ASP A 173 -1.79 7.98 -26.56
C ASP A 173 -3.15 7.79 -27.22
N TYR A 174 -3.64 6.55 -27.34
CA TYR A 174 -4.98 6.27 -27.88
C TYR A 174 -6.06 7.01 -27.07
N PHE A 175 -6.05 6.84 -25.75
CA PHE A 175 -7.00 7.55 -24.88
C PHE A 175 -6.74 9.06 -24.87
N GLY A 176 -5.50 9.51 -25.01
CA GLY A 176 -5.15 10.92 -25.16
C GLY A 176 -5.78 11.56 -26.40
N ARG A 177 -5.78 10.84 -27.52
CA ARG A 177 -6.43 11.25 -28.78
C ARG A 177 -7.95 11.26 -28.62
N ALA A 178 -8.52 10.16 -28.14
CA ALA A 178 -9.96 9.99 -27.96
C ALA A 178 -10.56 11.03 -27.00
N LEU A 179 -9.88 11.31 -25.88
CA LEU A 179 -10.33 12.23 -24.84
C LEU A 179 -9.76 13.64 -25.00
N SER A 180 -9.18 13.98 -26.15
CA SER A 180 -8.56 15.29 -26.40
C SER A 180 -9.54 16.46 -26.39
N GLY A 181 -10.84 16.20 -26.56
CA GLY A 181 -11.92 17.20 -26.49
C GLY A 181 -12.35 17.59 -25.08
N VAL A 182 -11.93 16.82 -24.06
CA VAL A 182 -12.29 17.08 -22.65
C VAL A 182 -11.40 18.20 -22.10
N SER A 183 -12.00 19.35 -21.80
CA SER A 183 -11.25 20.47 -21.21
C SER A 183 -11.05 20.31 -19.70
N SER A 184 -10.04 20.98 -19.14
CA SER A 184 -9.75 20.97 -17.69
C SER A 184 -10.94 21.42 -16.82
N SER A 185 -11.87 22.22 -17.36
CA SER A 185 -13.12 22.58 -16.68
C SER A 185 -14.09 21.42 -16.51
N HIS A 186 -14.08 20.45 -17.43
CA HIS A 186 -14.90 19.24 -17.37
C HIS A 186 -14.20 18.09 -16.63
N PHE A 187 -12.93 18.26 -16.25
CA PHE A 187 -12.20 17.35 -15.37
C PHE A 187 -11.25 18.14 -14.43
N PRO A 188 -11.80 18.88 -13.45
CA PRO A 188 -11.03 19.72 -12.53
C PRO A 188 -10.38 18.89 -11.41
N TRP A 189 -9.57 17.90 -11.79
CA TRP A 189 -9.13 16.82 -10.92
C TRP A 189 -8.45 17.29 -9.63
N VAL A 190 -7.64 18.36 -9.66
CA VAL A 190 -6.98 18.90 -8.46
C VAL A 190 -8.00 19.38 -7.42
N LYS A 191 -9.07 20.05 -7.86
CA LYS A 191 -10.16 20.49 -6.98
C LYS A 191 -10.94 19.27 -6.48
N THR A 192 -11.29 18.36 -7.38
CA THR A 192 -12.04 17.15 -7.03
C THR A 192 -11.30 16.30 -5.98
N PHE A 193 -10.00 16.07 -6.14
CA PHE A 193 -9.19 15.27 -5.21
C PHE A 193 -8.97 15.94 -3.85
N LYS A 194 -9.08 17.27 -3.77
CA LYS A 194 -8.99 18.02 -2.51
C LYS A 194 -10.30 18.06 -1.75
N GLU A 195 -11.43 18.12 -2.46
CA GLU A 195 -12.73 18.42 -1.85
C GLU A 195 -13.67 17.20 -1.77
N SER A 196 -13.42 16.14 -2.54
CA SER A 196 -14.34 14.99 -2.63
C SER A 196 -13.90 13.82 -1.74
N PRO A 197 -14.86 13.08 -1.15
CA PRO A 197 -14.55 11.83 -0.45
C PRO A 197 -14.03 10.76 -1.40
N LEU A 198 -13.29 9.79 -0.87
CA LEU A 198 -12.70 8.71 -1.63
C LEU A 198 -13.76 7.84 -2.34
N SER A 199 -14.95 7.71 -1.74
CA SER A 199 -16.09 6.98 -2.33
C SER A 199 -16.50 7.54 -3.70
N LYS A 200 -16.33 8.84 -3.93
CA LYS A 200 -16.59 9.47 -5.22
C LYS A 200 -15.39 9.38 -6.15
N LEU A 201 -14.18 9.54 -5.61
CA LEU A 201 -12.94 9.57 -6.38
C LEU A 201 -12.59 8.21 -6.99
N ILE A 202 -12.93 7.12 -6.30
CA ILE A 202 -12.50 5.79 -6.70
C ILE A 202 -13.12 5.36 -8.03
N ASP A 203 -14.34 5.79 -8.34
CA ASP A 203 -15.02 5.42 -9.57
C ASP A 203 -14.70 6.36 -10.73
N ILE A 204 -14.15 7.55 -10.45
CA ILE A 204 -13.70 8.49 -11.46
C ILE A 204 -12.24 8.17 -11.86
N PRO A 205 -11.90 8.14 -13.16
CA PRO A 205 -12.75 8.45 -14.31
C PRO A 205 -13.47 7.24 -14.95
N LEU A 206 -13.26 6.02 -14.45
CA LEU A 206 -13.73 4.80 -15.13
C LEU A 206 -15.26 4.66 -15.18
N SER A 207 -16.00 5.31 -14.29
CA SER A 207 -17.47 5.35 -14.31
C SER A 207 -18.05 5.96 -15.58
N HIS A 208 -17.25 6.71 -16.35
CA HIS A 208 -17.66 7.31 -17.61
C HIS A 208 -17.16 6.54 -18.84
N ILE A 209 -16.34 5.51 -18.66
CA ILE A 209 -15.79 4.74 -19.77
C ILE A 209 -16.70 3.54 -20.05
N PRO A 210 -17.09 3.29 -21.33
CA PRO A 210 -17.90 2.13 -21.66
C PRO A 210 -17.28 0.81 -21.17
N GLU A 211 -18.12 -0.11 -20.67
CA GLU A 211 -17.67 -1.38 -20.10
C GLU A 211 -16.89 -2.22 -21.12
N ALA A 212 -17.35 -2.26 -22.38
CA ALA A 212 -16.66 -2.95 -23.47
C ALA A 212 -15.22 -2.45 -23.65
N VAL A 213 -15.02 -1.13 -23.61
CA VAL A 213 -13.69 -0.49 -23.70
C VAL A 213 -12.81 -0.87 -22.51
N CYS A 214 -13.38 -0.87 -21.31
CA CYS A 214 -12.68 -1.32 -20.10
C CYS A 214 -12.26 -2.79 -20.19
N LYS A 215 -13.15 -3.65 -20.72
CA LYS A 215 -12.89 -5.08 -20.90
C LYS A 215 -11.78 -5.34 -21.92
N THR A 216 -11.87 -4.74 -23.11
CA THR A 216 -10.82 -4.83 -24.14
C THR A 216 -9.47 -4.37 -23.61
N SER A 217 -9.44 -3.24 -22.90
CA SER A 217 -8.22 -2.72 -22.28
C SER A 217 -7.67 -3.70 -21.23
N ALA A 218 -8.54 -4.24 -20.38
CA ALA A 218 -8.20 -5.16 -19.31
C ALA A 218 -7.60 -6.48 -19.85
N ASP A 219 -8.19 -7.05 -20.90
CA ASP A 219 -7.73 -8.28 -21.52
C ASP A 219 -6.34 -8.11 -22.16
N TRP A 220 -6.10 -6.95 -22.78
CA TRP A 220 -4.78 -6.61 -23.32
C TRP A 220 -3.73 -6.34 -22.23
N ILE A 221 -4.08 -5.55 -21.21
CA ILE A 221 -3.21 -5.27 -20.04
C ILE A 221 -2.80 -6.58 -19.37
N ASN A 222 -3.70 -7.56 -19.30
CA ASN A 222 -3.44 -8.84 -18.64
C ASN A 222 -2.25 -9.61 -19.20
N GLN A 223 -1.92 -9.37 -20.48
CA GLN A 223 -0.85 -10.01 -21.22
C GLN A 223 0.48 -9.25 -21.13
N ARG A 224 0.52 -8.07 -20.49
CA ARG A 224 1.73 -7.25 -20.40
C ARG A 224 2.62 -7.68 -19.22
N PRO A 225 3.96 -7.59 -19.35
CA PRO A 225 4.89 -7.88 -18.25
C PRO A 225 4.66 -6.96 -17.05
N ILE A 226 4.74 -7.50 -15.83
CA ILE A 226 4.43 -6.77 -14.62
C ILE A 226 5.44 -5.65 -14.33
N GLU A 227 6.69 -5.84 -14.71
CA GLU A 227 7.76 -4.84 -14.60
C GLU A 227 7.48 -3.63 -15.49
N ALA A 228 7.03 -3.87 -16.72
CA ALA A 228 6.67 -2.80 -17.67
C ALA A 228 5.45 -2.03 -17.17
N LEU A 229 4.45 -2.71 -16.62
CA LEU A 229 3.29 -2.08 -15.98
C LEU A 229 3.70 -1.21 -14.78
N GLY A 230 4.64 -1.67 -13.95
CA GLY A 230 5.19 -0.86 -12.85
C GLY A 230 5.88 0.42 -13.35
N LYS A 231 6.74 0.32 -14.37
CA LYS A 231 7.37 1.51 -14.99
C LYS A 231 6.33 2.47 -15.56
N PHE A 232 5.29 1.96 -16.20
CA PHE A 232 4.18 2.77 -16.71
C PHE A 232 3.42 3.48 -15.59
N VAL A 233 3.15 2.80 -14.46
CA VAL A 233 2.50 3.41 -13.29
C VAL A 233 3.34 4.58 -12.74
N LEU A 234 4.66 4.44 -12.64
CA LEU A 234 5.55 5.54 -12.24
C LEU A 234 5.57 6.68 -13.26
N TRP A 235 5.64 6.36 -14.55
CA TRP A 235 5.58 7.37 -15.62
C TRP A 235 4.26 8.16 -15.58
N ALA A 236 3.12 7.46 -15.42
CA ALA A 236 1.81 8.10 -15.30
C ALA A 236 1.73 8.99 -14.06
N LEU A 237 2.25 8.54 -12.92
CA LEU A 237 2.33 9.34 -11.70
C LEU A 237 3.20 10.59 -11.93
N ASP A 238 4.33 10.47 -12.61
CA ASP A 238 5.19 11.60 -12.96
C ASP A 238 4.47 12.64 -13.81
N CYS A 239 3.67 12.20 -14.79
CA CYS A 239 2.83 13.08 -15.60
C CYS A 239 1.78 13.82 -14.72
N ILE A 240 1.11 13.11 -13.81
CA ILE A 240 0.13 13.71 -12.90
C ILE A 240 0.79 14.71 -11.96
N LEU A 241 1.96 14.40 -11.40
CA LEU A 241 2.69 15.28 -10.48
C LEU A 241 3.26 16.51 -11.20
N ALA A 242 3.70 16.37 -12.45
CA ALA A 242 4.11 17.51 -13.27
C ALA A 242 2.93 18.47 -13.52
N ASP A 243 1.74 17.93 -13.82
CA ASP A 243 0.52 18.72 -13.96
C ASP A 243 0.12 19.41 -12.65
N LEU A 244 0.20 18.69 -11.52
CA LEU A 244 -0.07 19.23 -10.20
C LEU A 244 0.81 20.45 -9.91
N ALA A 245 2.11 20.35 -10.19
CA ALA A 245 3.06 21.44 -9.99
C ALA A 245 2.71 22.68 -10.86
N VAL A 246 2.30 22.47 -12.11
CA VAL A 246 1.85 23.56 -13.00
C VAL A 246 0.58 24.23 -12.48
N GLN A 247 -0.40 23.44 -12.03
CA GLN A 247 -1.66 23.96 -11.51
C GLN A 247 -1.49 24.69 -10.16
N GLN A 248 -0.57 24.25 -9.31
CA GLN A 248 -0.25 24.92 -8.04
C GLN A 248 0.61 26.19 -8.22
N GLY A 249 1.59 26.15 -9.14
CA GLY A 249 2.48 27.29 -9.42
C GLY A 249 1.81 28.48 -10.11
N SER A 250 0.62 28.29 -10.67
CA SER A 250 -0.15 29.35 -11.34
C SER A 250 -0.83 30.34 -10.37
N ALA A 251 -0.73 30.14 -9.05
CA ALA A 251 -1.38 30.96 -8.03
C ALA A 251 -0.57 32.20 -7.56
N LYS A 252 0.71 32.36 -7.94
CA LYS A 252 1.50 33.58 -7.67
C LYS A 252 2.28 33.99 -8.92
N GLY A 253 2.02 35.21 -9.40
CA GLY A 253 2.61 35.76 -10.62
C GLY A 253 4.13 35.61 -10.68
N GLY A 254 4.59 34.69 -11.51
CA GLY A 254 6.00 34.42 -11.78
C GLY A 254 6.20 34.20 -13.27
N LYS A 255 7.21 34.87 -13.84
CA LYS A 255 7.57 34.85 -15.27
C LYS A 255 7.63 33.43 -15.83
N LYS A 256 6.97 33.21 -16.98
CA LYS A 256 7.11 32.05 -17.86
C LYS A 256 8.59 31.82 -18.20
N GLY A 257 9.25 30.96 -17.43
CA GLY A 257 10.53 30.34 -17.77
C GLY A 257 10.26 29.06 -18.55
N ALA A 258 10.98 28.88 -19.64
CA ALA A 258 10.85 27.75 -20.55
C ALA A 258 11.26 26.43 -19.87
N GLN A 259 10.28 25.58 -19.60
CA GLN A 259 10.47 24.14 -19.50
C GLN A 259 9.19 23.46 -20.01
N GLN A 260 9.02 23.49 -21.33
CA GLN A 260 8.01 22.74 -22.05
C GLN A 260 8.52 21.30 -22.21
N HIS A 261 8.20 20.43 -21.25
CA HIS A 261 7.92 19.06 -21.61
C HIS A 261 6.44 18.99 -21.96
N ALA A 262 6.15 18.48 -23.16
CA ALA A 262 4.86 18.51 -23.82
C ALA A 262 3.72 18.16 -22.84
N THR A 263 2.84 19.13 -22.59
CA THR A 263 1.55 18.89 -21.97
C THR A 263 0.75 18.00 -22.92
N SER A 264 0.76 16.69 -22.66
CA SER A 264 -0.03 15.75 -23.44
C SER A 264 -1.49 16.16 -23.33
N LYS A 265 -2.13 16.26 -24.50
CA LYS A 265 -3.54 16.61 -24.59
C LYS A 265 -4.31 15.49 -23.89
N SER A 266 -4.98 15.87 -22.79
CA SER A 266 -5.85 15.08 -21.92
C SER A 266 -5.18 14.38 -20.73
N GLN A 267 -5.00 15.12 -19.62
CA GLN A 267 -4.69 14.55 -18.29
C GLN A 267 -5.65 13.43 -17.88
N VAL A 268 -6.91 13.54 -18.32
CA VAL A 268 -7.96 12.55 -18.09
C VAL A 268 -7.52 11.17 -18.61
N ALA A 269 -6.85 11.11 -19.77
CA ALA A 269 -6.38 9.86 -20.35
C ALA A 269 -5.35 9.16 -19.46
N ILE A 270 -4.46 9.93 -18.80
CA ILE A 270 -3.49 9.37 -17.84
C ILE A 270 -4.22 8.76 -16.64
N PHE A 271 -5.21 9.46 -16.07
CA PHE A 271 -6.04 8.91 -15.00
C PHE A 271 -6.83 7.66 -15.43
N VAL A 272 -7.41 7.64 -16.64
CA VAL A 272 -8.14 6.49 -17.18
C VAL A 272 -7.21 5.28 -17.32
N THR A 273 -6.10 5.45 -18.03
CA THR A 273 -5.17 4.36 -18.34
C THR A 273 -4.50 3.80 -17.09
N VAL A 274 -4.05 4.64 -16.15
CA VAL A 274 -3.46 4.16 -14.90
C VAL A 274 -4.51 3.48 -14.01
N ALA A 275 -5.76 3.95 -13.98
CA ALA A 275 -6.82 3.28 -13.24
C ALA A 275 -7.14 1.90 -13.82
N MET A 276 -7.21 1.76 -15.15
CA MET A 276 -7.38 0.46 -15.81
C MET A 276 -6.24 -0.50 -15.48
N VAL A 277 -4.99 -0.04 -15.55
CA VAL A 277 -3.80 -0.84 -15.20
C VAL A 277 -3.86 -1.31 -13.75
N LEU A 278 -4.14 -0.40 -12.82
CA LEU A 278 -4.14 -0.72 -11.38
C LEU A 278 -5.31 -1.62 -10.97
N ARG A 279 -6.50 -1.44 -11.55
CA ARG A 279 -7.63 -2.34 -11.31
C ARG A 279 -7.39 -3.73 -11.90
N ARG A 280 -6.70 -3.82 -13.05
CA ARG A 280 -6.50 -5.10 -13.74
C ARG A 280 -5.30 -5.89 -13.20
N LYS A 281 -4.19 -5.22 -12.95
CA LYS A 281 -2.91 -5.77 -12.48
C LYS A 281 -2.41 -4.98 -11.27
N PRO A 282 -3.07 -5.11 -10.10
CA PRO A 282 -2.75 -4.32 -8.91
C PRO A 282 -1.31 -4.51 -8.40
N ASP A 283 -0.70 -5.68 -8.64
CA ASP A 283 0.73 -5.93 -8.34
C ASP A 283 1.70 -4.94 -9.00
N ALA A 284 1.29 -4.27 -10.09
CA ALA A 284 2.11 -3.24 -10.73
C ALA A 284 2.42 -2.10 -9.76
N LEU A 285 1.48 -1.78 -8.85
CA LEU A 285 1.69 -0.81 -7.79
C LEU A 285 2.66 -1.33 -6.74
N THR A 286 2.53 -2.60 -6.34
CA THR A 286 3.40 -3.23 -5.33
C THR A 286 4.88 -3.11 -5.71
N ASN A 287 5.21 -3.34 -6.98
CA ASN A 287 6.58 -3.24 -7.49
C ASN A 287 7.20 -1.83 -7.35
N VAL A 288 6.38 -0.78 -7.29
CA VAL A 288 6.85 0.61 -7.22
C VAL A 288 6.73 1.22 -5.84
N LEU A 289 6.11 0.53 -4.87
CA LEU A 289 5.95 1.03 -3.51
C LEU A 289 7.27 1.42 -2.83
N PRO A 290 8.38 0.66 -2.94
CA PRO A 290 9.66 1.08 -2.38
C PRO A 290 10.11 2.44 -2.93
N THR A 291 10.00 2.63 -4.25
CA THR A 291 10.30 3.91 -4.90
C THR A 291 9.43 5.05 -4.36
N LEU A 292 8.13 4.81 -4.14
CA LEU A 292 7.24 5.82 -3.56
C LEU A 292 7.60 6.18 -2.10
N ARG A 293 8.14 5.22 -1.33
CA ARG A 293 8.56 5.44 0.07
C ARG A 293 9.90 6.14 0.18
N GLU A 294 10.86 5.80 -0.66
CA GLU A 294 12.25 6.20 -0.49
C GLU A 294 12.59 7.48 -1.23
N ASN A 295 11.92 7.75 -2.35
CA ASN A 295 12.22 8.90 -3.17
C ASN A 295 11.38 10.13 -2.75
N PRO A 296 12.02 11.23 -2.28
CA PRO A 296 11.33 12.46 -1.87
C PRO A 296 10.42 13.07 -2.94
N LYS A 297 10.66 12.76 -4.23
CA LYS A 297 9.80 13.18 -5.34
C LYS A 297 8.35 12.76 -5.16
N TYR A 298 8.08 11.60 -4.56
CA TYR A 298 6.73 11.08 -4.38
C TYR A 298 6.17 11.33 -2.97
N GLN A 299 7.01 11.84 -2.06
CA GLN A 299 6.60 12.21 -0.71
C GLN A 299 6.05 13.65 -0.68
N GLY A 300 5.13 13.92 0.24
CA GLY A 300 4.54 15.24 0.43
C GLY A 300 3.03 15.19 0.64
N GLN A 301 2.51 16.09 1.47
CA GLN A 301 1.09 16.15 1.80
C GLN A 301 0.20 16.47 0.58
N ASP A 302 0.71 17.27 -0.34
CA ASP A 302 0.03 17.65 -1.58
C ASP A 302 -0.16 16.48 -2.57
N LYS A 303 0.69 15.45 -2.47
CA LYS A 303 0.70 14.27 -3.35
C LYS A 303 -0.14 13.13 -2.81
N LEU A 304 -0.38 13.11 -1.49
CA LEU A 304 -1.13 12.04 -0.82
C LEU A 304 -2.50 11.74 -1.44
N PRO A 305 -3.34 12.72 -1.84
CA PRO A 305 -4.62 12.39 -2.46
C PRO A 305 -4.49 11.55 -3.73
N VAL A 306 -3.47 11.78 -4.55
CA VAL A 306 -3.20 11.01 -5.77
C VAL A 306 -2.71 9.61 -5.41
N ILE A 307 -1.78 9.50 -4.45
CA ILE A 307 -1.26 8.20 -4.00
C ILE A 307 -2.37 7.34 -3.38
N VAL A 308 -3.22 7.91 -2.52
CA VAL A 308 -4.38 7.22 -1.93
C VAL A 308 -5.35 6.78 -3.02
N TRP A 309 -5.64 7.64 -4.01
CA TRP A 309 -6.49 7.26 -5.14
C TRP A 309 -5.92 6.11 -5.96
N MET A 310 -4.61 6.10 -6.27
CA MET A 310 -3.97 4.98 -6.98
C MET A 310 -4.07 3.67 -6.18
N MET A 311 -3.83 3.71 -4.87
CA MET A 311 -4.01 2.54 -4.00
C MET A 311 -5.48 2.09 -3.93
N ALA A 312 -6.43 3.03 -4.01
CA ALA A 312 -7.84 2.73 -4.12
C ALA A 312 -8.19 2.06 -5.45
N GLN A 313 -7.56 2.45 -6.57
CA GLN A 313 -7.71 1.72 -7.84
C GLN A 313 -7.17 0.29 -7.73
N ALA A 314 -6.02 0.10 -7.10
CA ALA A 314 -5.46 -1.23 -6.88
C ALA A 314 -6.37 -2.10 -5.98
N SER A 315 -6.97 -1.51 -4.94
CA SER A 315 -7.85 -2.23 -4.01
C SER A 315 -9.16 -2.70 -4.63
N GLN A 316 -9.64 -2.02 -5.68
CA GLN A 316 -10.79 -2.49 -6.46
C GLN A 316 -10.46 -3.75 -7.28
N GLY A 317 -9.20 -3.94 -7.67
CA GLY A 317 -8.74 -5.15 -8.36
C GLY A 317 -8.43 -6.31 -7.41
N ASP A 318 -7.72 -6.01 -6.31
CA ASP A 318 -7.38 -6.96 -5.26
C ASP A 318 -7.27 -6.23 -3.91
N ILE A 319 -8.22 -6.49 -3.01
CA ILE A 319 -8.24 -5.88 -1.68
C ILE A 319 -7.01 -6.23 -0.84
N THR A 320 -6.36 -7.36 -1.12
CA THR A 320 -5.11 -7.80 -0.49
C THR A 320 -3.97 -6.86 -0.85
N VAL A 321 -3.87 -6.48 -2.13
CA VAL A 321 -2.88 -5.50 -2.59
C VAL A 321 -3.20 -4.12 -2.02
N GLY A 322 -4.48 -3.74 -2.01
CA GLY A 322 -4.93 -2.49 -1.37
C GLY A 322 -4.47 -2.37 0.08
N LEU A 323 -4.70 -3.41 0.89
CA LEU A 323 -4.29 -3.41 2.30
C LEU A 323 -2.78 -3.42 2.45
N TYR A 324 -2.07 -4.21 1.62
CA TYR A 324 -0.61 -4.22 1.59
C TYR A 324 -0.08 -2.80 1.33
N CYS A 325 -0.52 -2.13 0.26
CA CYS A 325 -0.10 -0.76 -0.06
C CYS A 325 -0.40 0.21 1.10
N TRP A 326 -1.56 0.10 1.72
CA TRP A 326 -1.95 0.94 2.84
C TRP A 326 -1.03 0.76 4.05
N ALA A 327 -0.80 -0.48 4.49
CA ALA A 327 -0.01 -0.78 5.68
C ALA A 327 1.48 -0.44 5.49
N HIS A 328 1.98 -0.61 4.27
CA HIS A 328 3.39 -0.43 3.92
C HIS A 328 3.78 1.02 3.62
N ASN A 329 2.88 1.84 3.08
CA ASN A 329 3.19 3.20 2.63
C ASN A 329 2.38 4.30 3.32
N LEU A 330 1.10 4.06 3.65
CA LEU A 330 0.21 5.11 4.16
C LEU A 330 0.16 5.13 5.68
N LEU A 331 0.04 3.98 6.33
CA LEU A 331 -0.04 3.90 7.79
C LEU A 331 1.15 4.56 8.51
N PRO A 332 2.42 4.36 8.09
CA PRO A 332 3.57 5.04 8.72
C PRO A 332 3.53 6.57 8.63
N VAL A 333 2.87 7.08 7.59
CA VAL A 333 2.74 8.52 7.36
C VAL A 333 1.73 9.13 8.34
N VAL A 334 0.68 8.38 8.74
CA VAL A 334 -0.35 8.82 9.71
C VAL A 334 0.19 9.02 11.12
N SER A 335 1.24 8.29 11.50
CA SER A 335 1.89 8.36 12.82
C SER A 335 2.86 9.55 12.98
N SER A 336 3.08 10.36 11.94
CA SER A 336 3.98 11.52 12.03
C SER A 336 3.40 12.67 12.86
N LYS A 337 4.25 13.41 13.58
CA LYS A 337 3.84 14.45 14.55
C LYS A 337 3.21 15.71 13.91
N SER A 338 3.35 15.91 12.60
CA SER A 338 2.93 17.12 11.86
C SER A 338 1.79 16.86 10.87
N TYR A 339 0.89 15.94 11.22
CA TYR A 339 0.02 15.31 10.22
C TYR A 339 -1.31 16.05 9.96
N ASN A 340 -1.66 16.23 8.68
CA ASN A 340 -2.89 16.88 8.23
C ASN A 340 -4.12 15.99 8.51
N PRO A 341 -5.17 16.50 9.21
CA PRO A 341 -6.41 15.77 9.45
C PRO A 341 -7.11 15.27 8.17
N GLN A 342 -7.05 16.04 7.07
CA GLN A 342 -7.65 15.63 5.80
C GLN A 342 -6.95 14.41 5.19
N SER A 343 -5.62 14.39 5.23
CA SER A 343 -4.84 13.24 4.76
C SER A 343 -5.12 11.99 5.60
N ARG A 344 -5.27 12.16 6.92
CA ARG A 344 -5.65 11.06 7.84
C ARG A 344 -7.02 10.50 7.49
N ASP A 345 -7.97 11.39 7.25
CA ASP A 345 -9.33 11.03 6.86
C ASP A 345 -9.35 10.21 5.56
N LEU A 346 -8.64 10.66 4.51
CA LEU A 346 -8.54 9.94 3.24
C LEU A 346 -7.89 8.56 3.38
N ILE A 347 -6.83 8.44 4.19
CA ILE A 347 -6.16 7.16 4.44
C ILE A 347 -7.07 6.19 5.20
N LEU A 348 -7.86 6.68 6.16
CA LEU A 348 -8.85 5.87 6.87
C LEU A 348 -10.00 5.43 5.95
N GLN A 349 -10.50 6.33 5.10
CA GLN A 349 -11.55 5.99 4.12
C GLN A 349 -11.13 4.82 3.21
N LEU A 350 -9.84 4.75 2.82
CA LEU A 350 -9.32 3.65 2.00
C LEU A 350 -9.42 2.30 2.73
N VAL A 351 -8.89 2.21 3.95
CA VAL A 351 -8.89 0.94 4.69
C VAL A 351 -10.30 0.55 5.11
N GLU A 352 -11.14 1.49 5.52
CA GLU A 352 -12.55 1.21 5.83
C GLU A 352 -13.29 0.63 4.64
N ARG A 353 -13.05 1.16 3.43
CA ARG A 353 -13.65 0.62 2.21
C ARG A 353 -13.17 -0.80 1.92
N ILE A 354 -11.87 -1.06 2.09
CA ILE A 354 -11.30 -2.41 1.95
C ILE A 354 -12.00 -3.39 2.90
N LEU A 355 -12.16 -3.00 4.16
CA LEU A 355 -12.78 -3.84 5.19
C LEU A 355 -14.31 -3.92 5.09
N SER A 356 -14.96 -2.98 4.40
CA SER A 356 -16.40 -3.02 4.11
C SER A 356 -16.79 -4.09 3.09
N ASN A 357 -15.81 -4.71 2.41
CA ASN A 357 -16.09 -5.85 1.54
C ASN A 357 -16.64 -7.03 2.38
N PRO A 358 -17.80 -7.62 2.05
CA PRO A 358 -18.39 -8.71 2.83
C PRO A 358 -17.48 -9.93 3.01
N LYS A 359 -16.54 -10.15 2.09
CA LYS A 359 -15.57 -11.24 2.12
C LYS A 359 -14.17 -10.79 2.62
N ALA A 360 -14.03 -9.55 3.08
CA ALA A 360 -12.75 -8.97 3.50
C ALA A 360 -12.03 -9.87 4.52
N ARG A 361 -12.73 -10.31 5.56
CA ARG A 361 -12.15 -11.16 6.61
C ARG A 361 -11.54 -12.44 6.03
N THR A 362 -12.32 -13.20 5.26
CA THR A 362 -11.85 -14.45 4.66
C THR A 362 -10.68 -14.22 3.72
N ILE A 363 -10.77 -13.22 2.84
CA ILE A 363 -9.73 -12.95 1.84
C ILE A 363 -8.43 -12.50 2.50
N LEU A 364 -8.50 -11.53 3.43
CA LEU A 364 -7.32 -10.90 4.01
C LEU A 364 -6.62 -11.81 5.03
N VAL A 365 -7.37 -12.59 5.80
CA VAL A 365 -6.78 -13.55 6.76
C VAL A 365 -6.10 -14.71 6.02
N ASN A 366 -6.75 -15.26 4.99
CA ASN A 366 -6.15 -16.32 4.16
C ASN A 366 -4.99 -15.78 3.31
N GLY A 367 -5.05 -14.50 2.91
CA GLY A 367 -4.03 -13.80 2.15
C GLY A 367 -2.99 -13.04 2.99
N ALA A 368 -2.91 -13.29 4.31
CA ALA A 368 -2.08 -12.50 5.24
C ALA A 368 -0.58 -12.46 4.90
N VAL A 369 -0.11 -13.45 4.12
CA VAL A 369 1.24 -13.49 3.56
C VAL A 369 1.14 -13.57 2.03
N ARG A 370 1.77 -12.62 1.33
CA ARG A 370 1.83 -12.53 -0.13
C ARG A 370 3.28 -12.46 -0.59
N LYS A 371 3.69 -13.35 -1.50
CA LYS A 371 5.05 -13.38 -2.08
C LYS A 371 6.17 -13.36 -1.01
N GLY A 372 5.94 -14.03 0.13
CA GLY A 372 6.88 -14.06 1.27
C GLY A 372 6.80 -12.87 2.23
N GLU A 373 6.01 -11.85 1.91
CA GLU A 373 5.85 -10.66 2.73
C GLU A 373 4.47 -10.60 3.39
N ARG A 374 4.39 -9.95 4.56
CA ARG A 374 3.13 -9.79 5.29
C ARG A 374 2.35 -8.59 4.76
N LEU A 375 1.02 -8.72 4.72
CA LEU A 375 0.14 -7.59 4.44
C LEU A 375 0.35 -6.48 5.47
N ILE A 376 0.40 -6.85 6.75
CA ILE A 376 0.69 -5.93 7.84
C ILE A 376 1.96 -6.43 8.55
N PRO A 377 3.13 -5.83 8.26
CA PRO A 377 4.38 -6.22 8.90
C PRO A 377 4.41 -5.74 10.38
N PRO A 378 5.27 -6.32 11.24
CA PRO A 378 5.32 -5.98 12.66
C PRO A 378 5.43 -4.48 12.98
N PRO A 379 6.24 -3.66 12.27
CA PRO A 379 6.28 -2.22 12.53
C PRO A 379 4.95 -1.52 12.25
N SER A 380 4.24 -1.90 11.18
CA SER A 380 2.92 -1.37 10.85
C SER A 380 1.87 -1.80 11.87
N PHE A 381 1.96 -3.04 12.38
CA PHE A 381 1.07 -3.52 13.44
C PHE A 381 1.28 -2.76 14.75
N GLU A 382 2.52 -2.44 15.11
CA GLU A 382 2.83 -1.60 16.27
C GLU A 382 2.20 -0.21 16.13
N ILE A 383 2.35 0.43 14.96
CA ILE A 383 1.74 1.74 14.68
C ILE A 383 0.22 1.67 14.81
N LEU A 384 -0.40 0.64 14.23
CA LEU A 384 -1.84 0.42 14.31
C LEU A 384 -2.32 0.30 15.76
N MET A 385 -1.63 -0.51 16.58
CA MET A 385 -1.96 -0.69 18.00
C MET A 385 -1.87 0.64 18.76
N ARG A 386 -0.80 1.42 18.54
CA ARG A 386 -0.61 2.73 19.20
C ARG A 386 -1.66 3.77 18.78
N LEU A 387 -2.04 3.79 17.51
CA LEU A 387 -3.09 4.69 17.00
C LEU A 387 -4.49 4.32 17.51
N THR A 388 -4.72 3.04 17.79
CA THR A 388 -5.98 2.53 18.34
C THR A 388 -6.11 2.83 19.82
N PHE A 389 -5.02 2.69 20.59
CA PHE A 389 -5.01 2.89 22.03
C PHE A 389 -4.12 4.07 22.45
N PRO A 390 -4.38 5.31 22.01
CA PRO A 390 -3.63 6.47 22.47
C PRO A 390 -3.98 6.80 23.94
N ALA A 391 -3.17 7.65 24.59
CA ALA A 391 -3.51 8.15 25.92
C ALA A 391 -4.85 8.88 25.89
N SER A 392 -5.61 8.88 26.99
CA SER A 392 -6.94 9.50 27.04
C SER A 392 -6.95 10.96 26.57
N SER A 393 -5.90 11.72 26.88
CA SER A 393 -5.72 13.11 26.44
C SER A 393 -5.41 13.29 24.96
N ALA A 394 -4.96 12.23 24.27
CA ALA A 394 -4.58 12.24 22.86
C ALA A 394 -5.66 11.61 21.96
N ARG A 395 -6.80 11.18 22.52
CA ARG A 395 -7.93 10.65 21.75
C ARG A 395 -8.52 11.75 20.86
N VAL A 396 -8.79 11.39 19.61
CA VAL A 396 -9.41 12.26 18.60
C VAL A 396 -10.53 11.50 17.89
N LYS A 397 -11.36 12.17 17.08
CA LYS A 397 -12.41 11.49 16.28
C LYS A 397 -11.89 10.33 15.43
N ALA A 398 -10.65 10.43 14.94
CA ALA A 398 -10.03 9.35 14.18
C ALA A 398 -9.73 8.10 15.02
N THR A 399 -9.61 8.21 16.35
CA THR A 399 -9.36 7.08 17.26
C THR A 399 -10.50 6.06 17.20
N GLU A 400 -11.75 6.51 17.19
CA GLU A 400 -12.92 5.62 17.08
C GLU A 400 -12.91 4.82 15.77
N ARG A 401 -12.41 5.41 14.69
CA ARG A 401 -12.26 4.74 13.39
C ARG A 401 -11.16 3.68 13.44
N PHE A 402 -10.04 3.96 14.11
CA PHE A 402 -9.01 2.96 14.37
C PHE A 402 -9.54 1.80 15.22
N GLU A 403 -10.31 2.08 16.27
CA GLU A 403 -10.96 1.06 17.11
C GLU A 403 -11.90 0.16 16.31
N ALA A 404 -12.64 0.71 15.35
CA ALA A 404 -13.53 -0.07 14.49
C ALA A 404 -12.78 -1.03 13.55
N ILE A 405 -11.65 -0.60 12.96
CA ILE A 405 -10.89 -1.43 12.01
C ILE A 405 -9.90 -2.38 12.71
N TYR A 406 -9.49 -2.07 13.94
CA TYR A 406 -8.43 -2.78 14.66
C TYR A 406 -8.64 -4.29 14.79
N PRO A 407 -9.82 -4.82 15.17
CA PRO A 407 -9.99 -6.25 15.43
C PRO A 407 -9.65 -7.12 14.21
N LEU A 408 -10.13 -6.72 13.03
CA LEU A 408 -9.88 -7.44 11.79
C LEU A 408 -8.41 -7.28 11.35
N LEU A 409 -7.87 -6.06 11.43
CA LEU A 409 -6.47 -5.84 11.05
C LEU A 409 -5.49 -6.56 11.98
N LYS A 410 -5.79 -6.65 13.28
CA LYS A 410 -5.04 -7.48 14.23
C LYS A 410 -5.09 -8.95 13.81
N GLU A 411 -6.25 -9.48 13.48
CA GLU A 411 -6.37 -10.87 13.00
C GLU A 411 -5.48 -11.12 11.78
N VAL A 412 -5.49 -10.20 10.80
CA VAL A 412 -4.63 -10.27 9.61
C VAL A 412 -3.14 -10.20 9.98
N SER A 413 -2.74 -9.31 10.89
CA SER A 413 -1.34 -9.19 11.34
C SER A 413 -0.82 -10.48 12.01
N LEU A 414 -1.69 -11.13 12.80
CA LEU A 414 -1.35 -12.31 13.59
C LEU A 414 -1.55 -13.63 12.83
N ALA A 415 -2.19 -13.60 11.66
CA ALA A 415 -2.41 -14.79 10.83
C ALA A 415 -1.10 -15.35 10.26
N GLY A 416 -1.04 -16.67 10.07
CA GLY A 416 0.11 -17.37 9.51
C GLY A 416 0.18 -18.81 10.01
N VAL A 417 1.03 -19.62 9.37
CA VAL A 417 1.22 -21.03 9.75
C VAL A 417 2.00 -21.10 11.08
N PRO A 418 1.40 -21.60 12.17
CA PRO A 418 2.07 -21.74 13.46
C PRO A 418 3.33 -22.61 13.36
N GLY A 419 4.37 -22.26 14.11
CA GLY A 419 5.63 -23.03 14.15
C GLY A 419 6.57 -22.86 12.95
N SER A 420 6.13 -22.25 11.84
CA SER A 420 7.00 -21.99 10.69
C SER A 420 8.16 -21.03 11.04
N LYS A 421 9.32 -21.17 10.37
CA LYS A 421 10.50 -20.32 10.62
C LYS A 421 10.19 -18.82 10.48
N ALA A 422 9.45 -18.47 9.43
CA ALA A 422 9.02 -17.09 9.19
C ALA A 422 8.07 -16.58 10.29
N MET A 423 7.11 -17.41 10.73
CA MET A 423 6.21 -17.05 11.82
C MET A 423 6.96 -16.85 13.13
N LYS A 424 7.93 -17.71 13.46
CA LYS A 424 8.75 -17.56 14.68
C LYS A 424 9.47 -16.20 14.74
N GLN A 425 10.07 -15.77 13.64
CA GLN A 425 10.76 -14.48 13.55
C GLN A 425 9.78 -13.30 13.70
N VAL A 426 8.64 -13.37 13.02
CA VAL A 426 7.59 -12.33 13.12
C VAL A 426 7.06 -12.24 14.54
N THR A 427 6.74 -13.38 15.16
CA THR A 427 6.24 -13.45 16.53
C THR A 427 7.25 -12.86 17.51
N GLN A 428 8.55 -13.09 17.32
CA GLN A 428 9.59 -12.45 18.14
C GLN A 428 9.58 -10.92 17.99
N GLN A 429 9.50 -10.38 16.76
CA GLN A 429 9.42 -8.93 16.55
C GLN A 429 8.17 -8.32 17.19
N ILE A 430 7.01 -8.95 17.00
CA ILE A 430 5.74 -8.53 17.60
C ILE A 430 5.84 -8.57 19.12
N PHE A 431 6.43 -9.63 19.69
CA PHE A 431 6.67 -9.76 21.12
C PHE A 431 7.49 -8.57 21.66
N THR A 432 8.61 -8.24 21.01
CA THR A 432 9.48 -7.15 21.48
C THR A 432 8.75 -5.81 21.51
N SER A 433 8.03 -5.45 20.43
CA SER A 433 7.27 -4.20 20.36
C SER A 433 6.10 -4.17 21.35
N ALA A 434 5.37 -5.28 21.49
CA ALA A 434 4.23 -5.38 22.41
C ALA A 434 4.66 -5.36 23.88
N LEU A 435 5.78 -6.02 24.23
CA LEU A 435 6.31 -5.96 25.59
C LEU A 435 6.67 -4.52 25.96
N LYS A 436 7.39 -3.79 25.09
CA LYS A 436 7.72 -2.38 25.34
C LYS A 436 6.47 -1.52 25.54
N ALA A 437 5.50 -1.65 24.63
CA ALA A 437 4.24 -0.90 24.70
C ALA A 437 3.42 -1.19 25.98
N ALA A 438 3.58 -2.37 26.59
CA ALA A 438 2.91 -2.73 27.83
C ALA A 438 3.39 -1.94 29.07
N GLY A 439 4.56 -1.29 29.00
CA GLY A 439 5.16 -0.54 30.10
C GLY A 439 5.08 0.98 29.97
N GLU A 440 4.32 1.52 29.01
CA GLU A 440 4.35 2.96 28.69
C GLU A 440 3.34 3.82 29.46
N GLY A 441 2.78 3.31 30.57
CA GLY A 441 1.88 4.08 31.45
C GLY A 441 0.48 4.40 30.86
N ASN A 442 0.13 3.85 29.69
CA ASN A 442 -1.20 3.97 29.10
C ASN A 442 -2.00 2.68 29.33
N ALA A 443 -3.03 2.74 30.18
CA ALA A 443 -3.81 1.56 30.57
C ALA A 443 -4.46 0.81 29.39
N GLY A 444 -5.00 1.53 28.40
CA GLY A 444 -5.64 0.92 27.23
C GLY A 444 -4.62 0.19 26.35
N LEU A 445 -3.51 0.88 26.03
CA LEU A 445 -2.41 0.29 25.26
C LEU A 445 -1.78 -0.89 26.01
N ALA A 446 -1.56 -0.75 27.31
CA ALA A 446 -0.91 -1.76 28.12
C ALA A 446 -1.73 -3.05 28.20
N LYS A 447 -3.05 -2.94 28.33
CA LYS A 447 -3.96 -4.09 28.33
C LYS A 447 -3.91 -4.86 27.01
N GLU A 448 -3.95 -4.16 25.88
CA GLU A 448 -3.89 -4.78 24.56
C GLU A 448 -2.50 -5.36 24.26
N ALA A 449 -1.45 -4.57 24.50
CA ALA A 449 -0.08 -4.96 24.26
C ALA A 449 0.31 -6.19 25.11
N ALA A 450 -0.12 -6.27 26.37
CA ALA A 450 0.05 -7.46 27.18
C ALA A 450 -0.71 -8.67 26.60
N ALA A 451 -1.90 -8.49 26.01
CA ALA A 451 -2.62 -9.59 25.34
C ALA A 451 -1.82 -10.13 24.15
N VAL A 452 -1.23 -9.23 23.36
CA VAL A 452 -0.39 -9.56 22.21
C VAL A 452 0.92 -10.23 22.64
N THR A 453 1.56 -9.76 23.70
CA THR A 453 2.76 -10.38 24.28
C THR A 453 2.48 -11.82 24.71
N ILE A 454 1.36 -12.04 25.41
CA ILE A 454 0.95 -13.39 25.83
C ILE A 454 0.63 -14.25 24.60
N TRP A 455 -0.09 -13.73 23.61
CA TRP A 455 -0.30 -14.44 22.34
C TRP A 455 1.04 -14.87 21.72
N ALA A 456 2.03 -13.98 21.67
CA ALA A 456 3.32 -14.28 21.07
C ALA A 456 4.06 -15.40 21.79
N ILE A 457 4.03 -15.41 23.14
CA ILE A 457 4.57 -16.51 23.96
C ILE A 457 3.89 -17.85 23.61
N THR A 458 2.56 -17.86 23.43
CA THR A 458 1.84 -19.10 23.06
C THR A 458 2.12 -19.57 21.63
N GLN A 459 2.51 -18.66 20.74
CA GLN A 459 2.81 -19.01 19.34
C GLN A 459 4.27 -19.41 19.13
N ASN A 460 5.19 -18.88 19.93
CA ASN A 460 6.61 -19.17 19.83
C ASN A 460 7.25 -19.17 21.22
N VAL A 461 7.58 -20.36 21.72
CA VAL A 461 8.23 -20.53 23.04
C VAL A 461 9.61 -19.84 23.13
N ASP A 462 10.27 -19.57 22.01
CA ASP A 462 11.52 -18.80 22.01
C ASP A 462 11.32 -17.36 22.51
N CYS A 463 10.09 -16.83 22.48
CA CYS A 463 9.74 -15.56 23.11
C CYS A 463 9.96 -15.60 24.63
N CYS A 464 9.87 -16.76 25.29
CA CYS A 464 10.19 -16.88 26.72
C CYS A 464 11.67 -16.54 26.99
N LYS A 465 12.59 -17.08 26.18
CA LYS A 465 14.02 -16.74 26.29
C LYS A 465 14.27 -15.27 26.00
N HIS A 466 13.57 -14.72 25.00
CA HIS A 466 13.68 -13.30 24.69
C HIS A 466 13.14 -12.42 25.83
N TRP A 467 12.06 -12.85 26.49
CA TRP A 467 11.52 -12.17 27.68
C TRP A 467 12.55 -12.12 28.80
N GLU A 468 13.22 -13.23 29.09
CA GLU A 468 14.26 -13.28 30.13
C GLU A 468 15.36 -12.25 29.87
N ASN A 469 15.79 -12.09 28.62
CA ASN A 469 16.82 -11.10 28.25
C ASN A 469 16.33 -9.66 28.42
N LEU A 470 15.07 -9.38 28.06
CA LEU A 470 14.48 -8.03 28.12
C LEU A 470 13.91 -7.66 29.49
N TYR A 471 13.84 -8.61 30.43
CA TYR A 471 13.08 -8.48 31.68
C TYR A 471 13.47 -7.27 32.52
N ASN A 472 14.77 -7.08 32.78
CA ASN A 472 15.26 -6.02 33.68
C ASN A 472 15.02 -4.62 33.10
N GLU A 473 15.07 -4.49 31.78
CA GLU A 473 14.81 -3.25 31.04
C GLU A 473 13.30 -2.95 30.94
N ASN A 474 12.46 -3.98 31.00
CA ASN A 474 11.01 -3.90 30.79
C ASN A 474 10.25 -4.44 32.01
N LEU A 475 10.70 -4.11 33.23
CA LEU A 475 10.14 -4.67 34.46
C LEU A 475 8.66 -4.29 34.65
N GLU A 476 8.31 -3.02 34.47
CA GLU A 476 6.93 -2.53 34.58
C GLU A 476 6.01 -3.23 33.58
N ALA A 477 6.44 -3.31 32.31
CA ALA A 477 5.74 -4.08 31.29
C ALA A 477 5.57 -5.56 31.67
N SER A 478 6.63 -6.16 32.22
CA SER A 478 6.61 -7.57 32.63
C SER A 478 5.63 -7.81 33.78
N VAL A 479 5.54 -6.90 34.76
CA VAL A 479 4.52 -6.95 35.82
C VAL A 479 3.12 -6.93 35.21
N THR A 480 2.86 -6.03 34.25
CA THR A 480 1.56 -5.95 33.55
C THR A 480 1.23 -7.23 32.81
N VAL A 481 2.20 -7.81 32.08
CA VAL A 481 2.03 -9.07 31.35
C VAL A 481 1.76 -10.23 32.32
N LEU A 482 2.50 -10.33 33.42
CA LEU A 482 2.35 -11.38 34.42
C LEU A 482 0.96 -11.32 35.10
N LYS A 483 0.52 -10.12 35.52
CA LYS A 483 -0.81 -9.92 36.11
C LYS A 483 -1.91 -10.35 35.14
N LYS A 484 -1.81 -9.92 33.87
CA LYS A 484 -2.76 -10.31 32.83
C LYS A 484 -2.77 -11.82 32.55
N LEU A 485 -1.60 -12.45 32.56
CA LEU A 485 -1.47 -13.91 32.38
C LEU A 485 -2.16 -14.68 33.53
N ILE A 486 -2.14 -14.15 34.76
CA ILE A 486 -2.85 -14.72 35.91
C ILE A 486 -4.37 -14.63 35.71
N ASP A 487 -4.84 -13.46 35.28
CA ASP A 487 -6.27 -13.16 35.08
C ASP A 487 -6.86 -14.06 33.99
N GLU A 488 -6.14 -14.23 32.87
CA GLU A 488 -6.59 -15.00 31.70
C GLU A 488 -6.12 -16.46 31.73
N TRP A 489 -5.62 -16.95 32.87
CA TRP A 489 -4.97 -18.25 32.96
C TRP A 489 -5.84 -19.42 32.50
N LYS A 490 -7.11 -19.44 32.92
CA LYS A 490 -8.03 -20.55 32.63
C LYS A 490 -8.23 -20.72 31.11
N GLU A 491 -8.48 -19.62 30.40
CA GLU A 491 -8.72 -19.63 28.95
C GLU A 491 -7.45 -19.97 28.14
N ARG A 492 -6.28 -19.58 28.65
CA ARG A 492 -5.01 -19.72 27.92
C ARG A 492 -4.27 -21.01 28.20
N SER A 493 -4.37 -21.56 29.40
CA SER A 493 -3.71 -22.81 29.78
C SER A 493 -4.12 -23.99 28.90
N VAL A 494 -5.36 -24.01 28.41
CA VAL A 494 -5.90 -25.01 27.48
C VAL A 494 -5.14 -25.03 26.12
N LYS A 495 -4.47 -23.94 25.76
CA LYS A 495 -3.77 -23.79 24.46
C LYS A 495 -2.28 -24.12 24.52
N LEU A 496 -1.71 -24.35 25.70
CA LEU A 496 -0.28 -24.64 25.86
C LEU A 496 -0.02 -26.14 25.70
N SER A 497 0.98 -26.50 24.90
CA SER A 497 1.46 -27.88 24.90
C SER A 497 2.25 -28.18 26.19
N PRO A 498 2.41 -29.46 26.59
CA PRO A 498 3.22 -29.83 27.74
C PRO A 498 4.67 -29.28 27.68
N ALA A 499 5.26 -29.21 26.49
CA ALA A 499 6.59 -28.64 26.29
C ALA A 499 6.63 -27.12 26.52
N ASP A 500 5.58 -26.41 26.09
CA ASP A 500 5.42 -24.97 26.31
C ASP A 500 5.20 -24.67 27.80
N THR A 501 4.37 -25.47 28.48
CA THR A 501 4.14 -25.42 29.93
C THR A 501 5.46 -25.55 30.71
N LEU A 502 6.30 -26.51 30.34
CA LEU A 502 7.61 -26.70 30.98
C LEU A 502 8.55 -25.51 30.74
N THR A 503 8.56 -24.97 29.53
CA THR A 503 9.43 -23.83 29.20
C THR A 503 8.98 -22.57 29.90
N LEU A 504 7.66 -22.30 29.93
CA LEU A 504 7.09 -21.20 30.69
C LEU A 504 7.40 -21.32 32.19
N ASN A 505 7.35 -22.54 32.75
CA ASN A 505 7.71 -22.78 34.15
C ASN A 505 9.20 -22.45 34.41
N ARG A 506 10.10 -22.88 33.52
CA ARG A 506 11.52 -22.51 33.62
C ARG A 506 11.71 -20.99 33.57
N THR A 507 11.01 -20.31 32.68
CA THR A 507 11.06 -18.85 32.60
C THR A 507 10.53 -18.19 33.86
N MET A 508 9.39 -18.63 34.43
CA MET A 508 8.91 -18.10 35.71
C MET A 508 9.94 -18.27 36.83
N LYS A 509 10.66 -19.41 36.88
CA LYS A 509 11.75 -19.62 37.85
C LYS A 509 12.93 -18.68 37.60
N SER A 510 13.34 -18.51 36.34
CA SER A 510 14.41 -17.58 35.93
C SER A 510 14.08 -16.13 36.33
N LEU A 511 12.85 -15.68 36.06
CA LEU A 511 12.40 -14.34 36.46
C LEU A 511 12.35 -14.16 37.97
N ARG A 512 11.94 -15.20 38.72
CA ARG A 512 11.96 -15.16 40.20
C ARG A 512 13.37 -15.00 40.75
N LEU A 513 14.34 -15.75 40.22
CA LEU A 513 15.73 -15.62 40.63
C LEU A 513 16.22 -14.18 40.44
N LYS A 514 15.95 -13.57 39.28
CA LYS A 514 16.29 -12.17 39.01
C LYS A 514 15.61 -11.19 39.99
N ASN A 515 14.38 -11.48 40.40
CA ASN A 515 13.68 -10.66 41.39
C ASN A 515 14.31 -10.80 42.77
N GLU A 516 14.62 -12.02 43.21
CA GLU A 516 15.24 -12.30 44.50
C GLU A 516 16.61 -11.62 44.60
N GLU A 517 17.47 -11.76 43.58
CA GLU A 517 18.76 -11.07 43.48
C GLU A 517 18.63 -9.54 43.57
N ALA A 518 17.64 -8.95 42.88
CA ALA A 518 17.42 -7.51 42.90
C ALA A 518 16.85 -6.98 44.23
N LEU A 519 16.07 -7.81 44.94
CA LEU A 519 15.53 -7.48 46.26
C LEU A 519 16.61 -7.52 47.34
N GLU A 520 17.56 -8.46 47.24
CA GLU A 520 18.72 -8.57 48.13
C GLU A 520 19.76 -7.48 47.86
N GLY A 521 19.95 -7.10 46.58
CA GLY A 521 20.93 -6.11 46.14
C GLY A 521 20.59 -4.63 46.39
N GLY A 522 19.55 -4.33 47.18
CA GLY A 522 19.24 -2.95 47.58
C GLY A 522 18.64 -2.06 46.48
N ALA A 523 17.80 -2.61 45.60
CA ALA A 523 17.13 -1.82 44.56
C ALA A 523 16.36 -0.60 45.12
N ASN A 524 16.40 0.51 44.37
CA ASN A 524 15.70 1.77 44.66
C ASN A 524 14.17 1.59 44.77
N GLY A 525 13.54 2.38 45.66
CA GLY A 525 12.20 2.10 46.22
C GLY A 525 11.07 1.80 45.22
N ALA A 526 10.97 2.54 44.12
CA ALA A 526 9.94 2.30 43.09
C ALA A 526 10.19 1.02 42.27
N ARG A 527 11.45 0.62 42.06
CA ARG A 527 11.78 -0.66 41.41
C ARG A 527 11.60 -1.83 42.37
N LEU A 528 11.85 -1.60 43.67
CA LEU A 528 11.66 -2.61 44.71
C LEU A 528 10.20 -3.11 44.77
N SER A 529 9.21 -2.21 44.67
CA SER A 529 7.79 -2.60 44.63
C SER A 529 7.45 -3.41 43.37
N LEU A 530 7.98 -3.03 42.21
CA LEU A 530 7.79 -3.76 40.95
C LEU A 530 8.39 -5.18 41.02
N TYR A 531 9.59 -5.35 41.58
CA TYR A 531 10.18 -6.68 41.77
C TYR A 531 9.36 -7.56 42.73
N LYS A 532 8.81 -6.99 43.81
CA LYS A 532 7.89 -7.72 44.72
C LYS A 532 6.62 -8.17 44.00
N ASP A 533 6.00 -7.27 43.24
CA ASP A 533 4.80 -7.57 42.45
C ASP A 533 5.06 -8.65 41.40
N ALA A 534 6.19 -8.56 40.71
CA ALA A 534 6.61 -9.54 39.72
C ALA A 534 6.86 -10.91 40.35
N ASP A 535 7.61 -10.98 41.45
CA ASP A 535 7.87 -12.24 42.16
C ASP A 535 6.59 -12.90 42.65
N LYS A 536 5.69 -12.13 43.27
CA LYS A 536 4.36 -12.61 43.67
C LYS A 536 3.60 -13.20 42.48
N SER A 537 3.63 -12.52 41.33
CA SER A 537 2.94 -12.98 40.13
C SER A 537 3.56 -14.26 39.58
N CYS A 538 4.89 -14.34 39.50
CA CYS A 538 5.60 -15.54 39.06
C CYS A 538 5.35 -16.74 39.99
N LYS A 539 5.23 -16.54 41.32
CA LYS A 539 4.87 -17.59 42.29
C LYS A 539 3.48 -18.15 42.00
N VAL A 540 2.49 -17.28 41.78
CA VAL A 540 1.12 -17.69 41.43
C VAL A 540 1.12 -18.50 40.13
N ILE A 541 1.78 -18.02 39.08
CA ILE A 541 1.85 -18.71 37.79
C ILE A 541 2.55 -20.07 37.93
N SER A 542 3.68 -20.12 38.65
CA SER A 542 4.42 -21.37 38.90
C SER A 542 3.57 -22.42 39.64
N GLY A 543 2.77 -21.98 40.61
CA GLY A 543 1.82 -22.84 41.32
C GLY A 543 0.70 -23.37 40.40
N LYS A 544 0.18 -22.53 39.52
CA LYS A 544 -0.81 -22.95 38.52
C LYS A 544 -0.23 -23.91 37.46
N LEU A 545 1.06 -23.77 37.13
CA LEU A 545 1.78 -24.65 36.21
C LEU A 545 2.09 -26.01 36.82
N SER A 546 2.29 -26.10 38.15
CA SER A 546 2.58 -27.36 38.84
C SER A 546 1.31 -28.17 39.14
N SER A 547 0.18 -27.51 39.41
CA SER A 547 -1.11 -28.16 39.72
C SER A 547 -1.74 -28.87 38.53
N GLY A 548 -1.49 -28.44 37.29
CA GLY A 548 -1.94 -29.14 36.07
C GLY A 548 -1.28 -30.50 35.82
N SER A 549 -0.21 -30.87 36.56
CA SER A 549 0.47 -32.17 36.45
C SER A 549 0.00 -33.21 37.48
N GLY A 550 -0.95 -32.87 38.36
CA GLY A 550 -1.40 -33.75 39.45
C GLY A 550 -1.94 -35.09 38.96
N VAL A 551 -2.64 -35.11 37.83
CA VAL A 551 -3.17 -36.33 37.19
C VAL A 551 -2.03 -37.25 36.71
N ILE A 552 -0.95 -36.69 36.17
CA ILE A 552 0.19 -37.48 35.66
C ILE A 552 0.98 -38.09 36.82
N LYS A 553 1.11 -37.39 37.95
CA LYS A 553 1.69 -37.98 39.18
C LYS A 553 0.83 -39.11 39.72
N GLY A 554 -0.50 -38.97 39.69
CA GLY A 554 -1.43 -40.03 40.07
C GLY A 554 -1.31 -41.29 39.20
N VAL A 555 -1.25 -41.13 37.87
CA VAL A 555 -1.12 -42.26 36.93
C VAL A 555 0.26 -42.93 37.05
N ALA A 556 1.34 -42.18 37.24
CA ALA A 556 2.66 -42.76 37.46
C ALA A 556 2.73 -43.55 38.78
N ILE A 557 2.09 -43.06 39.85
CA ILE A 557 2.01 -43.78 41.13
C ILE A 557 1.16 -45.06 40.97
N VAL A 558 0.02 -45.00 40.26
CA VAL A 558 -0.81 -46.18 39.98
C VAL A 558 -0.06 -47.20 39.12
N ALA A 559 0.72 -46.76 38.12
CA ALA A 559 1.52 -47.65 37.27
C ALA A 559 2.68 -48.32 38.05
N VAL A 560 3.33 -47.58 38.95
CA VAL A 560 4.38 -48.13 39.83
C VAL A 560 3.79 -49.11 40.84
N LEU A 561 2.62 -48.80 41.41
CA LEU A 561 1.91 -49.72 42.31
C LEU A 561 1.39 -50.96 41.59
N ALA A 562 0.91 -50.83 40.35
CA ALA A 562 0.50 -51.96 39.52
C ALA A 562 1.69 -52.85 39.12
N ALA A 563 2.85 -52.27 38.80
CA ALA A 563 4.06 -53.02 38.49
C ALA A 563 4.63 -53.73 39.74
N ALA A 564 4.61 -53.07 40.90
CA ALA A 564 4.99 -53.69 42.17
C ALA A 564 4.01 -54.80 42.59
N GLY A 565 2.71 -54.61 42.38
CA GLY A 565 1.68 -55.62 42.60
C GLY A 565 1.84 -56.83 41.67
N ALA A 566 2.10 -56.61 40.38
CA ALA A 566 2.33 -57.69 39.42
C ALA A 566 3.61 -58.50 39.73
N ALA A 567 4.65 -57.86 40.25
CA ALA A 567 5.88 -58.53 40.67
C ALA A 567 5.69 -59.35 41.97
N ALA A 568 4.80 -58.93 42.88
CA ALA A 568 4.45 -59.70 44.07
C ALA A 568 3.49 -60.87 43.76
N LEU A 569 2.62 -60.71 42.77
CA LEU A 569 1.61 -61.71 42.38
C LEU A 569 2.17 -62.85 41.52
N SER A 570 3.32 -62.66 40.86
CA SER A 570 4.01 -63.75 40.14
C SER A 570 4.63 -64.81 41.07
N ALA A 571 4.63 -64.56 42.39
CA ALA A 571 5.19 -65.47 43.39
C ALA A 571 4.13 -66.34 44.10
N ASN A 572 2.83 -66.17 43.84
CA ASN A 572 1.78 -66.95 44.51
C ASN A 572 0.56 -67.24 43.61
N PRO A 573 0.37 -68.50 43.14
CA PRO A 573 -0.69 -68.84 42.19
C PRO A 573 -2.11 -68.78 42.79
N GLU A 574 -2.30 -68.92 44.10
CA GLU A 574 -3.62 -68.83 44.75
C GLU A 574 -4.15 -67.39 44.84
N ALA A 575 -3.26 -66.40 44.92
CA ALA A 575 -3.63 -64.98 44.91
C ALA A 575 -4.12 -64.51 43.52
N ILE A 576 -3.74 -65.21 42.44
CA ILE A 576 -4.10 -64.86 41.06
C ILE A 576 -5.58 -65.16 40.78
N THR A 577 -6.13 -66.24 41.36
CA THR A 577 -7.53 -66.62 41.16
C THR A 577 -8.50 -65.69 41.89
N GLU A 578 -8.17 -65.28 43.11
CA GLU A 578 -9.01 -64.39 43.93
C GLU A 578 -9.03 -62.95 43.38
N LEU A 579 -7.91 -62.48 42.83
CA LEU A 579 -7.84 -61.19 42.15
C LEU A 579 -8.55 -61.17 40.79
N LYS A 580 -8.63 -62.30 40.10
CA LYS A 580 -9.34 -62.38 38.81
C LYS A 580 -10.85 -62.16 39.00
N GLU A 581 -11.43 -62.72 40.07
CA GLU A 581 -12.82 -62.43 40.45
C GLU A 581 -13.03 -60.97 40.88
N GLN A 582 -12.08 -60.38 41.61
CA GLN A 582 -12.19 -58.96 41.99
C GLN A 582 -12.02 -57.99 40.82
N VAL A 583 -11.15 -58.28 39.86
CA VAL A 583 -10.95 -57.47 38.65
C VAL A 583 -12.13 -57.59 37.69
N GLU A 584 -12.76 -58.76 37.58
CA GLU A 584 -14.02 -58.92 36.82
C GLU A 584 -15.21 -58.22 37.51
N SER A 585 -15.14 -57.97 38.83
CA SER A 585 -16.12 -57.15 39.56
C SER A 585 -15.93 -55.63 39.40
N TRP A 586 -14.75 -55.19 38.93
CA TRP A 586 -14.49 -53.77 38.65
C TRP A 586 -15.08 -53.41 37.29
N ASP A 587 -16.20 -52.69 37.33
CA ASP A 587 -16.84 -52.15 36.13
C ASP A 587 -15.96 -51.03 35.53
N LEU A 588 -15.01 -51.43 34.68
CA LEU A 588 -14.04 -50.55 34.02
C LEU A 588 -14.72 -49.40 33.27
N ASN A 589 -15.96 -49.60 32.82
CA ASN A 589 -16.74 -48.57 32.13
C ASN A 589 -16.99 -47.36 33.04
N ARG A 590 -17.26 -47.60 34.33
CA ARG A 590 -17.50 -46.55 35.34
C ARG A 590 -16.24 -45.75 35.66
N PHE A 591 -15.08 -46.39 35.59
CA PHE A 591 -13.79 -45.75 35.75
C PHE A 591 -13.44 -44.90 34.52
N THR A 592 -13.64 -45.42 33.31
CA THR A 592 -13.45 -44.64 32.08
C THR A 592 -14.42 -43.47 31.95
N GLU A 593 -15.68 -43.62 32.40
CA GLU A 593 -16.63 -42.50 32.45
C GLU A 593 -16.18 -41.43 33.46
N SER A 594 -15.73 -41.82 34.65
CA SER A 594 -15.24 -40.87 35.66
C SER A 594 -14.00 -40.10 35.18
N VAL A 595 -13.09 -40.78 34.47
CA VAL A 595 -11.90 -40.16 33.84
C VAL A 595 -12.30 -39.25 32.69
N MET A 596 -13.20 -39.68 31.81
CA MET A 596 -13.72 -38.85 30.70
C MET A 596 -14.50 -37.62 31.19
N THR A 597 -15.19 -37.72 32.34
CA THR A 597 -15.88 -36.59 32.96
C THR A 597 -14.89 -35.61 33.58
N ALA A 598 -13.77 -36.09 34.14
CA ALA A 598 -12.69 -35.25 34.65
C ALA A 598 -11.90 -34.53 33.55
N PHE A 599 -11.92 -35.02 32.30
CA PHE A 599 -11.33 -34.34 31.13
C PHE A 599 -12.25 -33.28 30.49
N LYS A 600 -13.54 -33.25 30.85
CA LYS A 600 -14.54 -32.33 30.28
C LYS A 600 -14.84 -31.07 31.12
N ASN A 601 -14.26 -30.94 32.32
CA ASN A 601 -14.51 -29.81 33.23
C ASN A 601 -13.28 -28.92 33.46
#